data_AF-A0A5S9MMR9-F1
#
_entry.id   AF-A0A5S9MMR9-F1
#
_cell.length_a   1.000
_cell.length_b   1.000
_cell.length_c   1.000
_cell.angle_alpha   90.00
_cell.angle_beta   90.00
_cell.angle_gamma   90.00
#
_symmetry.space_group_name_H-M   'P 1'
#
loop_
_entity.id
_entity.type
_entity.pdbx_description
1 polymer ?
#
loop_
_entity_poly.entity_id
_entity_poly.type
_entity_poly.pdbx_seq_one_letter_code
_entity_poly.pdbx_strand_id
1 'polypeptide(L)'
;MLVYKGLADGLVSGAAHSTADTVRPALQIIKTKEGVKKTSGVFIMARGEEQYVFADCAINIAPDSQDLAEIAIESANTAKMFDIEPRVAMLSFSTKRLSKIRRNRKSI
;
A
#
# COMPACT_ATOMS: atom_id res chain seq x y z
N MET A 1 12.33 -18.36 0.27
CA MET A 1 13.77 -18.66 0.10
C MET A 1 14.23 -18.63 -1.35
N LEU A 2 13.53 -19.27 -2.30
CA LEU A 2 13.95 -19.26 -3.72
C LEU A 2 14.11 -17.85 -4.27
N VAL A 3 13.11 -16.97 -4.06
CA VAL A 3 13.17 -15.55 -4.45
C VAL A 3 14.36 -14.84 -3.83
N TYR A 4 14.57 -15.00 -2.52
CA TYR A 4 15.70 -14.39 -1.81
C TYR A 4 17.07 -14.81 -2.34
N LYS A 5 17.19 -16.04 -2.83
CA LYS A 5 18.44 -16.59 -3.39
C LYS A 5 18.59 -16.34 -4.89
N GLY A 6 17.68 -15.60 -5.53
CA GLY A 6 17.71 -15.35 -6.97
C GLY A 6 17.42 -16.58 -7.83
N LEU A 7 16.77 -17.60 -7.27
CA LEU A 7 16.34 -18.80 -8.01
C LEU A 7 14.90 -18.67 -8.57
N ALA A 8 14.22 -17.57 -8.25
CA ALA A 8 12.91 -17.19 -8.75
C ALA A 8 12.75 -15.67 -8.65
N ASP A 9 11.93 -15.06 -9.50
CA ASP A 9 11.78 -13.59 -9.54
C ASP A 9 10.63 -13.07 -8.66
N GLY A 10 9.70 -13.94 -8.26
CA GLY A 10 8.53 -13.56 -7.49
C GLY A 10 7.84 -14.74 -6.82
N LEU A 11 6.89 -14.43 -5.93
CA LEU A 11 6.08 -15.41 -5.20
C LEU A 11 4.62 -14.97 -5.22
N VAL A 12 3.73 -15.90 -5.57
CA VAL A 12 2.27 -15.74 -5.46
C VAL A 12 1.75 -16.85 -4.56
N SER A 13 1.04 -16.47 -3.48
CA SER A 13 0.43 -17.38 -2.50
C SER A 13 -0.90 -16.79 -2.03
N GLY A 14 -1.54 -17.40 -1.02
CA GLY A 14 -2.75 -16.89 -0.39
C GLY A 14 -4.05 -17.59 -0.80
N ALA A 15 -4.03 -18.46 -1.82
CA ALA A 15 -5.22 -19.22 -2.24
C ALA A 15 -5.76 -20.17 -1.14
N ALA A 16 -4.87 -20.71 -0.31
CA ALA A 16 -5.20 -21.62 0.79
C ALA A 16 -4.51 -21.23 2.12
N HIS A 17 -3.96 -20.01 2.20
CA HIS A 17 -3.21 -19.51 3.36
C HIS A 17 -3.67 -18.10 3.70
N SER A 18 -3.59 -17.73 4.98
CA SER A 18 -3.94 -16.38 5.39
C SER A 18 -3.00 -15.33 4.76
N THR A 19 -3.48 -14.10 4.59
CA THR A 19 -2.63 -12.96 4.18
C THR A 19 -1.43 -12.80 5.10
N ALA A 20 -1.63 -13.00 6.42
CA ALA A 20 -0.57 -12.93 7.41
C ALA A 20 0.54 -13.97 7.16
N ASP A 21 0.18 -15.21 6.79
CA ASP A 21 1.14 -16.27 6.52
C ASP A 21 1.92 -16.06 5.22
N THR A 22 1.36 -15.30 4.27
CA THR A 22 2.09 -14.90 3.06
C THR A 22 3.02 -13.70 3.32
N VAL A 23 2.54 -12.68 4.03
CA VAL A 23 3.27 -11.43 4.27
C VAL A 23 4.38 -11.59 5.30
N ARG A 24 4.18 -12.38 6.36
CA ARG A 24 5.18 -12.59 7.43
C ARG A 24 6.55 -13.05 6.90
N PRO A 25 6.68 -14.14 6.10
CA PRO A 25 7.97 -14.55 5.57
C PRO A 25 8.51 -13.56 4.52
N ALA A 26 7.65 -12.86 3.76
CA ALA A 26 8.09 -11.83 2.83
C ALA A 26 8.82 -10.70 3.57
N LEU A 27 8.27 -10.21 4.69
CA LEU A 27 8.89 -9.17 5.51
C LEU A 27 10.13 -9.64 6.29
N GLN A 28 10.16 -10.90 6.72
CA GLN A 28 11.31 -11.44 7.46
C GLN A 28 12.52 -11.74 6.55
N ILE A 29 12.27 -12.20 5.32
CA ILE A 29 13.31 -12.71 4.42
C ILE A 29 13.66 -11.70 3.32
N ILE A 30 12.66 -11.20 2.59
CA ILE A 30 12.86 -10.31 1.43
C ILE A 30 13.02 -8.85 1.88
N LYS A 31 12.23 -8.44 2.89
CA LYS A 31 12.16 -7.06 3.42
C LYS A 31 11.66 -6.05 2.39
N THR A 32 11.60 -4.78 2.79
CA THR A 32 11.24 -3.66 1.92
C THR A 32 12.47 -3.13 1.18
N LYS A 33 12.24 -2.41 0.08
CA LYS A 33 13.29 -1.69 -0.64
C LYS A 33 13.83 -0.52 0.20
N GLU A 34 15.01 -0.01 -0.17
CA GLU A 34 15.60 1.15 0.49
C GLU A 34 14.65 2.36 0.46
N GLY A 35 14.57 3.08 1.58
CA GLY A 35 13.66 4.22 1.74
C GLY A 35 12.21 3.87 2.05
N VAL A 36 11.82 2.58 2.03
CA VAL A 36 10.47 2.11 2.37
C VAL A 36 10.49 1.31 3.66
N LYS A 37 9.61 1.63 4.61
CA LYS A 37 9.55 0.99 5.92
C LYS A 37 8.43 -0.04 6.02
N LYS A 38 7.34 0.13 5.29
CA LYS A 38 6.16 -0.74 5.35
C LYS A 38 5.68 -1.12 3.95
N THR A 39 5.05 -2.28 3.88
CA THR A 39 4.29 -2.70 2.70
C THR A 39 2.88 -2.16 2.79
N SER A 40 2.30 -1.84 1.63
CA SER A 40 0.91 -1.41 1.47
C SER A 40 0.22 -2.25 0.40
N GLY A 41 -1.09 -2.45 0.54
CA GLY A 41 -1.88 -3.21 -0.44
C GLY A 41 -2.70 -2.29 -1.34
N VAL A 42 -2.36 -2.20 -2.62
CA VAL A 42 -3.11 -1.36 -3.58
C VAL A 42 -4.14 -2.17 -4.34
N PHE A 43 -5.26 -1.52 -4.66
CA PHE A 43 -6.27 -2.05 -5.58
C PHE A 43 -6.33 -1.18 -6.84
N ILE A 44 -6.37 -1.83 -8.00
CA ILE A 44 -6.66 -1.17 -9.27
C ILE A 44 -8.18 -1.24 -9.48
N MET A 45 -8.79 -0.08 -9.62
CA MET A 45 -10.23 0.06 -9.86
C MET A 45 -10.43 0.46 -11.31
N ALA A 46 -11.21 -0.30 -12.07
CA ALA A 46 -11.50 -0.01 -13.47
C ALA A 46 -13.00 -0.05 -13.75
N ARG A 47 -13.52 0.96 -14.44
CA ARG A 47 -14.91 1.04 -14.88
C ARG A 47 -14.99 1.78 -16.22
N GLY A 48 -15.21 1.05 -17.31
CA GLY A 48 -15.13 1.63 -18.65
C GLY A 48 -13.72 2.20 -18.89
N GLU A 49 -13.64 3.47 -19.24
CA GLU A 49 -12.37 4.19 -19.43
C GLU A 49 -11.77 4.74 -18.12
N GLU A 50 -12.51 4.68 -17.01
CA GLU A 50 -12.04 5.18 -15.71
C GLU A 50 -11.11 4.15 -15.06
N GLN A 51 -9.92 4.61 -14.65
CA GLN A 51 -8.94 3.81 -13.92
C GLN A 51 -8.44 4.57 -12.68
N TYR A 52 -8.43 3.91 -11.53
CA TYR A 52 -7.96 4.47 -10.26
C TYR A 52 -7.08 3.48 -9.51
N VAL A 53 -6.25 4.03 -8.62
CA VAL A 53 -5.49 3.25 -7.64
C VAL A 53 -6.00 3.61 -6.25
N PHE A 54 -6.50 2.62 -5.51
CA PHE A 54 -6.86 2.75 -4.11
C PHE A 54 -5.68 2.29 -3.25
N ALA A 55 -5.23 3.20 -2.38
CA ALA A 55 -3.99 3.05 -1.64
C ALA A 55 -4.23 2.41 -0.25
N ASP A 56 -3.54 1.30 0.01
CA ASP A 56 -3.54 0.54 1.25
C ASP A 56 -4.92 0.21 1.85
N CYS A 57 -5.62 -0.70 1.18
CA CYS A 57 -6.92 -1.19 1.65
C CYS A 57 -6.84 -2.57 2.33
N ALA A 58 -5.63 -3.06 2.65
CA ALA A 58 -5.44 -4.44 3.08
C ALA A 58 -4.41 -4.66 4.19
N ILE A 59 -3.40 -3.80 4.37
CA ILE A 59 -2.25 -4.10 5.23
C ILE A 59 -2.21 -3.23 6.49
N ASN A 60 -2.16 -1.90 6.37
CA ASN A 60 -1.98 -1.05 7.55
C ASN A 60 -3.32 -0.56 8.12
N ILE A 61 -3.63 -0.96 9.35
CA ILE A 61 -4.92 -0.68 10.02
C ILE A 61 -5.08 0.82 10.35
N ALA A 62 -4.02 1.45 10.86
CA ALA A 62 -4.05 2.84 11.32
C ALA A 62 -2.75 3.56 10.93
N PRO A 63 -2.55 3.84 9.63
CA PRO A 63 -1.34 4.49 9.15
C PRO A 63 -1.21 5.88 9.80
N ASP A 64 -0.01 6.21 10.24
CA ASP A 64 0.32 7.57 10.67
C ASP A 64 0.69 8.46 9.48
N SER A 65 1.10 9.70 9.75
CA SER A 65 1.43 10.66 8.70
C SER A 65 2.62 10.23 7.82
N GLN A 66 3.59 9.52 8.39
CA GLN A 66 4.76 9.05 7.64
C GLN A 66 4.36 7.86 6.78
N ASP A 67 3.58 6.93 7.36
CA ASP A 67 3.01 5.81 6.62
C ASP A 67 2.18 6.29 5.43
N LEU A 68 1.29 7.27 5.64
CA LEU A 68 0.45 7.84 4.57
C LEU A 68 1.26 8.49 3.44
N ALA A 69 2.37 9.16 3.77
CA ALA A 69 3.26 9.74 2.77
C ALA A 69 3.97 8.65 1.95
N GLU A 70 4.43 7.58 2.62
CA GLU A 70 5.06 6.43 1.97
C GLU A 70 4.07 5.68 1.08
N ILE A 71 2.87 5.39 1.59
CA ILE A 71 1.76 4.77 0.84
C ILE A 71 1.44 5.57 -0.42
N ALA A 72 1.38 6.90 -0.33
CA ALA A 72 1.12 7.77 -1.48
C ALA A 72 2.19 7.64 -2.57
N ILE A 73 3.47 7.65 -2.19
CA ILE A 73 4.60 7.55 -3.12
C ILE A 73 4.63 6.17 -3.79
N GLU A 74 4.47 5.09 -3.00
CA GLU A 74 4.51 3.73 -3.52
C GLU A 74 3.29 3.38 -4.38
N SER A 75 2.11 3.92 -4.04
CA SER A 75 0.91 3.77 -4.86
C SER A 75 1.05 4.52 -6.19
N ALA A 76 1.66 5.72 -6.18
CA ALA A 76 1.94 6.46 -7.41
C ALA A 76 2.94 5.73 -8.31
N ASN A 77 3.96 5.08 -7.74
CA ASN A 77 4.89 4.24 -8.50
C ASN A 77 4.18 3.01 -9.08
N THR A 78 3.29 2.38 -8.32
CA THR A 78 2.52 1.23 -8.80
C THR A 78 1.56 1.64 -9.92
N ALA A 79 0.96 2.83 -9.86
CA ALA A 79 0.09 3.36 -10.92
C ALA A 79 0.81 3.44 -12.28
N LYS A 80 2.11 3.80 -12.29
CA LYS A 80 2.91 3.85 -13.52
C LYS A 80 3.07 2.48 -14.18
N MET A 81 3.03 1.39 -13.42
CA MET A 81 3.09 0.03 -13.99
C MET A 81 1.84 -0.34 -14.80
N PHE A 82 0.75 0.40 -14.61
CA PHE A 82 -0.52 0.24 -15.34
C PHE A 82 -0.76 1.39 -16.35
N ASP A 83 0.29 2.14 -16.72
CA ASP A 83 0.22 3.30 -17.63
C ASP A 83 -0.73 4.42 -17.16
N ILE A 84 -0.98 4.51 -15.84
CA ILE A 84 -1.79 5.57 -15.23
C ILE A 84 -0.87 6.73 -14.83
N GLU A 85 -1.13 7.92 -15.37
CA GLU A 85 -0.43 9.14 -14.96
C GLU A 85 -0.77 9.49 -13.50
N PRO A 86 0.20 9.44 -12.56
CA PRO A 86 -0.12 9.52 -11.14
C PRO A 86 -0.59 10.92 -10.72
N ARG A 87 -1.84 11.00 -10.24
CA ARG A 87 -2.40 12.20 -9.60
C ARG A 87 -2.94 11.82 -8.22
N VAL A 88 -2.11 12.01 -7.20
CA VAL A 88 -2.40 11.55 -5.84
C VAL A 88 -3.32 12.53 -5.11
N ALA A 89 -4.37 12.01 -4.49
CA ALA A 89 -5.25 12.75 -3.58
C ALA A 89 -5.23 12.10 -2.18
N MET A 90 -4.81 12.85 -1.17
CA MET A 90 -4.89 12.42 0.23
C MET A 90 -6.30 12.66 0.75
N LEU A 91 -7.06 11.58 0.93
CA LEU A 91 -8.46 11.67 1.36
C LEU A 91 -8.58 11.99 2.84
N SER A 92 -9.58 12.81 3.16
CA SER A 92 -9.99 13.18 4.51
C SER A 92 -11.47 13.56 4.46
N PHE A 93 -12.13 13.60 5.61
CA PHE A 93 -13.48 14.13 5.74
C PHE A 93 -13.56 15.66 5.54
N SER A 94 -12.42 16.34 5.44
CA SER A 94 -12.34 17.78 5.20
C SER A 94 -11.38 18.13 4.07
N THR A 95 -11.75 19.15 3.31
CA THR A 95 -10.90 19.74 2.27
C THR A 95 -10.10 20.90 2.88
N LYS A 96 -8.81 21.00 2.51
CA LYS A 96 -7.81 21.98 2.98
C LYS A 96 -8.41 23.17 3.76
N ARG A 97 -8.11 23.28 5.06
CA ARG A 97 -8.48 24.36 6.02
C ARG A 97 -9.92 24.43 6.55
N LEU A 98 -10.86 23.56 6.17
CA LEU A 98 -12.24 23.67 6.69
C LEU A 98 -12.44 23.18 8.14
N SER A 99 -11.55 22.33 8.68
CA SER A 99 -11.60 21.91 10.09
C SER A 99 -10.22 21.49 10.61
N LYS A 100 -9.79 22.05 11.74
CA LYS A 100 -8.60 21.60 12.48
C LYS A 100 -9.04 20.60 13.55
N ILE A 101 -9.03 19.31 13.21
CA ILE A 101 -9.27 18.24 14.19
C ILE A 101 -8.01 17.38 14.24
N ARG A 102 -7.41 17.27 15.43
CA ARG A 102 -6.30 16.34 15.67
C ARG A 102 -6.89 14.97 15.95
N ARG A 103 -6.68 14.00 15.06
CA ARG A 103 -7.13 12.62 15.27
C ARG A 103 -6.25 11.97 16.36
N ASN A 104 -6.63 12.13 17.64
CA ASN A 104 -6.00 11.43 18.74
C ASN A 104 -6.34 9.92 18.65
N ARG A 105 -5.33 9.06 18.79
CA ARG A 105 -5.50 7.60 18.83
C ARG A 105 -6.34 7.19 20.06
N LYS A 106 -7.55 6.66 19.84
CA LYS A 106 -8.24 5.56 20.56
C LYS A 106 -9.73 5.50 20.19
N SER A 107 -10.33 4.33 20.42
CA SER A 107 -11.68 3.85 20.06
C SER A 107 -11.66 3.16 18.69
N ILE A 108 -11.74 1.82 18.57
CA ILE A 108 -12.30 0.75 19.42
C ILE A 108 -11.29 -0.41 19.46
#